data_AF-A0A967Z8W5-F1
#
_entry.id   AF-A0A967Z8W5-F1
#
_cell.length_a   1.000
_cell.length_b   1.000
_cell.length_c   1.000
_cell.angle_alpha   90.00
_cell.angle_beta   90.00
_cell.angle_gamma   90.00
#
_symmetry.space_group_name_H-M   'P 1'
#
loop_
_entity.id
_entity.type
_entity.pdbx_description
1 polymer ?
#
loop_
_entity_poly.entity_id
_entity_poly.type
_entity_poly.pdbx_seq_one_letter_code
_entity_poly.pdbx_strand_id
1 'polypeptide(L)'
;MLTTAFFVLLVLTISFFVVSPIIQSRMMKGASNNKNPNLQDLNDLIERKETVYSQIKDIEFDYQMGKLSESDFKELRQQYKAEAVDLLKQIDEIQGQDVRAKEMLHQQQQKKEASEHGVKYCWMCGTPVTEGDRFCASCGKELE
;
A
#
# COMPACT_ATOMS: atom_id res chain seq x y z
N MET A 1 -2.21 -48.95 -33.27
CA MET A 1 -2.03 -49.28 -31.84
C MET A 1 -0.91 -48.47 -31.20
N LEU A 2 0.33 -48.51 -31.73
CA LEU A 2 1.45 -47.74 -31.16
C LEU A 2 1.31 -46.22 -31.38
N THR A 3 0.89 -45.81 -32.58
CA THR A 3 0.68 -44.39 -32.92
C THR A 3 -0.45 -43.77 -32.11
N THR A 4 -1.59 -44.46 -32.00
CA THR A 4 -2.74 -44.05 -31.18
C THR A 4 -2.37 -43.92 -29.70
N ALA A 5 -1.52 -44.81 -29.17
CA ALA A 5 -1.03 -44.71 -27.80
C ALA A 5 -0.14 -43.48 -27.57
N PHE A 6 0.74 -43.16 -28.53
CA PHE A 6 1.60 -41.98 -28.46
C PHE A 6 0.80 -40.67 -28.48
N PHE A 7 -0.20 -40.57 -29.36
CA PHE A 7 -1.07 -39.39 -29.43
C PHE A 7 -1.88 -39.18 -28.14
N VAL A 8 -2.42 -40.23 -27.55
CA VAL A 8 -3.16 -40.13 -26.28
C VAL A 8 -2.25 -39.65 -25.15
N LEU A 9 -1.02 -40.16 -25.08
CA LEU A 9 -0.05 -39.77 -24.05
C LEU A 9 0.36 -38.30 -24.20
N LEU A 10 0.56 -37.84 -25.44
CA LEU A 10 0.88 -36.44 -25.75
C LEU A 10 -0.27 -35.48 -25.37
N VAL A 11 -1.52 -35.86 -25.66
CA VAL A 11 -2.68 -35.05 -25.30
C VAL A 11 -2.86 -34.98 -23.78
N LEU A 12 -2.64 -36.08 -23.06
CA LEU A 12 -2.72 -36.11 -21.60
C LEU A 12 -1.64 -35.27 -20.94
N THR A 13 -0.40 -35.28 -21.44
CA THR A 13 0.68 -34.45 -20.90
C THR A 13 0.45 -32.96 -21.13
N ILE A 14 -0.01 -32.57 -22.33
CA ILE A 14 -0.39 -31.19 -22.62
C ILE A 14 -1.56 -30.76 -21.73
N SER A 15 -2.61 -31.57 -21.62
CA SER A 15 -3.78 -31.27 -20.79
C SER A 15 -3.37 -31.07 -19.33
N PHE A 16 -2.52 -31.94 -18.78
CA PHE A 16 -1.98 -31.80 -17.43
C PHE A 16 -1.17 -30.51 -17.28
N PHE A 17 -0.32 -30.17 -18.25
CA PHE A 17 0.51 -28.96 -18.23
C PHE A 17 -0.31 -27.67 -18.33
N VAL A 18 -1.47 -27.67 -19.02
CA VAL A 18 -2.37 -26.52 -19.13
C VAL A 18 -3.29 -26.38 -17.91
N VAL A 19 -3.76 -27.50 -17.35
CA VAL A 19 -4.65 -27.50 -16.17
C VAL A 19 -3.88 -27.20 -14.87
N SER A 20 -2.63 -27.65 -14.76
CA SER A 20 -1.76 -27.41 -13.59
C SER A 20 -1.65 -25.92 -13.20
N PRO A 21 -1.30 -24.96 -14.08
CA PRO A 21 -1.20 -23.54 -13.71
C PRO A 21 -2.55 -22.89 -13.37
N ILE A 22 -3.66 -23.42 -13.88
CA ILE A 22 -5.02 -22.95 -13.56
C ILE A 22 -5.44 -23.34 -12.14
N ILE A 23 -5.05 -24.53 -11.67
CA ILE A 23 -5.33 -24.96 -10.30
C ILE A 23 -4.35 -24.27 -9.32
N GLN A 24 -3.10 -24.10 -9.73
CA GLN A 24 -2.09 -23.42 -8.92
C GLN A 24 -2.42 -21.93 -8.71
N SER A 25 -2.97 -21.25 -9.71
CA SER A 25 -3.46 -19.86 -9.56
C SER A 25 -4.71 -19.73 -8.68
N ARG A 26 -5.48 -20.81 -8.47
CA ARG A 26 -6.56 -20.86 -7.46
C ARG A 26 -6.05 -21.18 -6.05
N MET A 27 -5.01 -22.00 -5.92
CA MET A 27 -4.43 -22.38 -4.61
C MET A 27 -3.45 -21.33 -4.06
N MET A 28 -2.74 -20.58 -4.92
CA MET A 28 -1.87 -19.46 -4.52
C MET A 28 -2.65 -18.21 -4.08
N LYS A 29 -3.96 -18.10 -4.41
CA LYS A 29 -4.84 -17.09 -3.79
C LYS A 29 -5.09 -17.36 -2.31
N GLY A 30 -4.83 -18.58 -1.82
CA GLY A 30 -4.82 -18.91 -0.38
C GLY A 30 -3.50 -18.61 0.34
N ALA A 31 -2.41 -18.35 -0.41
CA ALA A 31 -1.07 -18.08 0.15
C ALA A 31 -0.64 -16.59 0.01
N SER A 32 -1.44 -15.75 -0.63
CA SER A 32 -1.33 -14.28 -0.53
C SER A 32 -2.10 -13.76 0.71
N ASN A 33 -2.03 -14.47 1.84
CA ASN A 33 -2.73 -14.10 3.07
C ASN A 33 -1.84 -13.30 4.04
N ASN A 34 -1.00 -12.43 3.48
CA ASN A 34 -0.29 -11.37 4.20
C ASN A 34 -0.05 -10.16 3.28
N LYS A 35 -1.00 -9.89 2.38
CA LYS A 35 -1.11 -8.55 1.82
C LYS A 35 -1.94 -7.76 2.82
N ASN A 36 -1.36 -6.68 3.33
CA ASN A 36 -2.06 -5.75 4.20
C ASN A 36 -3.37 -5.34 3.48
N PRO A 37 -4.56 -5.70 3.99
CA PRO A 37 -5.82 -5.52 3.26
C PRO A 37 -6.01 -4.07 2.80
N ASN A 38 -5.59 -3.10 3.63
CA ASN A 38 -5.57 -1.68 3.30
C ASN A 38 -4.71 -1.34 2.07
N LEU A 39 -3.57 -2.02 1.86
CA LEU A 39 -2.69 -1.75 0.73
C LEU A 39 -3.31 -2.27 -0.58
N GLN A 40 -4.02 -3.40 -0.52
CA GLN A 40 -4.70 -3.93 -1.69
C GLN A 40 -5.89 -3.05 -2.06
N ASP A 41 -6.72 -2.68 -1.09
CA ASP A 41 -7.86 -1.78 -1.28
C ASP A 41 -7.41 -0.41 -1.84
N LEU A 42 -6.28 0.13 -1.35
CA LEU A 42 -5.70 1.37 -1.87
C LEU A 42 -5.29 1.26 -3.35
N ASN A 43 -4.65 0.17 -3.75
CA ASN A 43 -4.24 -0.02 -5.15
C ASN A 43 -5.44 -0.13 -6.08
N ASP A 44 -6.47 -0.87 -5.68
CA ASP A 44 -7.71 -1.02 -6.44
C ASP A 44 -8.41 0.35 -6.64
N LEU A 45 -8.41 1.20 -5.61
CA LEU A 45 -8.93 2.57 -5.71
C LEU A 45 -8.09 3.45 -6.64
N ILE A 46 -6.77 3.33 -6.61
CA ILE A 46 -5.87 4.07 -7.50
C ILE A 46 -6.13 3.67 -8.96
N GLU A 47 -6.29 2.38 -9.25
CA GLU A 47 -6.60 1.89 -10.60
C GLU A 47 -7.93 2.44 -11.12
N ARG A 48 -8.97 2.45 -10.28
CA ARG A 48 -10.27 3.06 -10.63
C ARG A 48 -10.12 4.55 -10.92
N LYS A 49 -9.34 5.28 -10.12
CA LYS A 49 -9.08 6.71 -10.32
C LYS A 49 -8.39 6.96 -11.66
N GLU A 50 -7.38 6.17 -12.02
CA GLU A 50 -6.72 6.27 -13.34
C GLU A 50 -7.69 5.99 -14.49
N THR A 51 -8.61 5.03 -14.31
CA THR A 51 -9.66 4.73 -15.30
C THR A 51 -10.61 5.92 -15.51
N VAL A 52 -11.11 6.53 -14.42
CA VAL A 52 -11.97 7.72 -14.52
C VAL A 52 -11.21 8.88 -15.17
N TYR A 53 -9.92 9.03 -14.88
CA TYR A 53 -9.10 10.08 -15.48
C TYR A 53 -8.89 9.87 -16.98
N SER A 54 -8.70 8.63 -17.44
CA SER A 54 -8.64 8.35 -18.88
C SER A 54 -9.98 8.65 -19.56
N GLN A 55 -11.10 8.27 -18.94
CA GLN A 55 -12.44 8.57 -19.45
C GLN A 55 -12.67 10.09 -19.61
N ILE A 56 -12.27 10.89 -18.62
CA ILE A 56 -12.34 12.36 -18.72
C ILE A 56 -11.54 12.88 -19.91
N LYS A 57 -10.33 12.34 -20.14
CA LYS A 57 -9.50 12.73 -21.29
C LYS A 57 -10.14 12.34 -22.61
N ASP A 58 -10.71 11.14 -22.69
CA ASP A 58 -11.34 10.62 -23.89
C ASP A 58 -12.56 11.48 -24.29
N ILE A 59 -13.42 11.85 -23.33
CA ILE A 59 -14.58 12.72 -23.63
C ILE A 59 -14.17 14.15 -23.99
N GLU A 60 -13.09 14.68 -23.40
CA GLU A 60 -12.58 16.02 -23.72
C GLU A 60 -12.00 16.02 -25.15
N PHE A 61 -11.34 14.93 -25.54
CA PHE A 61 -10.86 14.72 -26.90
C PHE A 61 -12.01 14.57 -27.90
N ASP A 62 -13.02 13.76 -27.59
CA ASP A 62 -14.19 13.60 -28.45
C ASP A 62 -15.00 14.90 -28.62
N TYR A 63 -15.10 15.72 -27.58
CA TYR A 63 -15.67 17.08 -27.67
C TYR A 63 -14.82 17.99 -28.58
N GLN A 64 -13.49 17.99 -28.43
CA GLN A 64 -12.60 18.78 -29.29
C GLN A 64 -12.66 18.34 -30.76
N MET A 65 -12.92 17.07 -31.03
CA MET A 65 -13.15 16.54 -32.37
C MET A 65 -14.56 16.82 -32.91
N GLY A 66 -15.43 17.44 -32.12
CA GLY A 66 -16.82 17.73 -32.50
C GLY A 66 -17.72 16.50 -32.55
N LYS A 67 -17.33 15.38 -31.94
CA LYS A 67 -18.17 14.17 -31.84
C LYS A 67 -19.23 14.26 -30.74
N LEU A 68 -19.00 15.12 -29.75
CA LEU A 68 -19.90 15.37 -28.63
C LEU A 68 -20.45 16.80 -28.68
N SER A 69 -21.72 16.95 -28.32
CA SER A 69 -22.31 18.27 -28.12
C SER A 69 -21.80 18.89 -26.81
N GLU A 70 -21.87 20.22 -26.69
CA GLU A 70 -21.44 20.92 -25.48
C GLU A 70 -22.26 20.51 -24.24
N SER A 71 -23.56 20.25 -24.41
CA SER A 71 -24.42 19.81 -23.31
C SER A 71 -24.03 18.42 -22.82
N ASP A 72 -23.82 17.46 -23.73
CA ASP A 72 -23.48 16.08 -23.37
C ASP A 72 -22.09 16.01 -22.73
N PHE A 73 -21.15 16.78 -23.28
CA PHE A 73 -19.81 16.91 -22.70
C PHE A 73 -19.86 17.46 -21.27
N LYS A 74 -20.63 18.53 -21.02
CA LYS A 74 -20.76 19.12 -19.68
C LYS A 74 -21.33 18.14 -18.68
N GLU A 75 -22.37 17.40 -19.06
CA GLU A 75 -23.01 16.40 -18.21
C GLU A 75 -22.05 15.25 -17.87
N LEU A 76 -21.47 14.59 -18.87
CA LEU A 76 -20.53 13.49 -18.69
C LEU A 76 -19.30 13.93 -17.87
N ARG A 77 -18.76 15.12 -18.16
CA ARG A 77 -17.63 15.66 -17.43
C ARG A 77 -17.96 15.93 -15.96
N GLN A 78 -19.16 16.41 -15.66
CA GLN A 78 -19.59 16.59 -14.27
C GLN A 78 -19.71 15.25 -13.56
N GLN A 79 -20.28 14.24 -14.21
CA GLN A 79 -20.43 12.89 -13.66
C GLN A 79 -19.07 12.26 -13.31
N TYR A 80 -18.14 12.22 -14.27
CA TYR A 80 -16.82 11.63 -14.03
C TYR A 80 -16.00 12.43 -13.01
N LYS A 81 -16.16 13.76 -12.96
CA LYS A 81 -15.51 14.57 -11.91
C LYS A 81 -16.04 14.25 -10.52
N ALA A 82 -17.36 14.04 -10.38
CA ALA A 82 -17.94 13.65 -9.09
C ALA A 82 -17.38 12.29 -8.64
N GLU A 83 -17.32 11.31 -9.55
CA GLU A 83 -16.73 9.99 -9.27
C GLU A 83 -15.26 10.08 -8.88
N ALA A 84 -14.46 10.88 -9.61
CA ALA A 84 -13.07 11.13 -9.29
C ALA A 84 -12.87 11.72 -7.88
N VAL A 85 -13.70 12.70 -7.48
CA VAL A 85 -13.63 13.32 -6.15
C VAL A 85 -13.94 12.29 -5.06
N ASP A 86 -14.92 11.42 -5.28
CA ASP A 86 -15.28 10.40 -4.28
C ASP A 86 -14.23 9.29 -4.15
N LEU A 87 -13.53 8.94 -5.25
CA LEU A 87 -12.37 8.05 -5.20
C LEU A 87 -11.20 8.68 -4.44
N LEU A 88 -10.91 9.97 -4.67
CA LEU A 88 -9.85 10.68 -3.97
C LEU A 88 -10.09 10.74 -2.46
N LYS A 89 -11.34 10.99 -2.02
CA LYS A 89 -11.68 10.97 -0.59
C LYS A 89 -11.41 9.61 0.06
N GLN A 90 -11.76 8.52 -0.62
CA GLN A 90 -11.51 7.16 -0.12
C GLN A 90 -10.01 6.86 -0.01
N ILE A 91 -9.23 7.30 -1.00
CA ILE A 91 -7.77 7.17 -1.00
C ILE A 91 -7.16 7.95 0.19
N ASP A 92 -7.58 9.21 0.39
CA ASP A 92 -7.10 10.05 1.47
C ASP A 92 -7.44 9.48 2.85
N GLU A 93 -8.61 8.85 3.02
CA GLU A 93 -9.00 8.21 4.26
C GLU A 93 -8.09 7.02 4.61
N ILE A 94 -7.83 6.13 3.65
CA ILE A 94 -6.96 4.96 3.85
C ILE A 94 -5.52 5.41 4.11
N GLN A 95 -5.01 6.36 3.34
CA GLN A 95 -3.67 6.91 3.54
C GLN A 95 -3.55 7.61 4.90
N GLY A 96 -4.56 8.36 5.31
CA GLY A 96 -4.60 9.02 6.62
C GLY A 96 -4.60 8.03 7.78
N GLN A 97 -5.29 6.89 7.64
CA GLN A 97 -5.26 5.80 8.62
C GLN A 97 -3.88 5.15 8.70
N ASP A 98 -3.22 4.89 7.56
CA ASP A 98 -1.87 4.32 7.52
C ASP A 98 -0.82 5.24 8.16
N VAL A 99 -0.90 6.56 7.88
CA VAL A 99 -0.02 7.57 8.52
C VAL A 99 -0.22 7.60 10.03
N ARG A 100 -1.47 7.69 10.51
CA ARG A 100 -1.77 7.67 11.95
C ARG A 100 -1.31 6.38 12.63
N ALA A 101 -1.50 5.24 11.97
CA ALA A 101 -1.04 3.95 12.49
C ALA A 101 0.49 3.92 12.63
N LYS A 102 1.23 4.40 11.62
CA LYS A 102 2.70 4.51 11.66
C LYS A 102 3.18 5.47 12.74
N GLU A 103 2.54 6.63 12.91
CA GLU A 103 2.86 7.58 13.98
C GLU A 103 2.70 6.97 15.38
N MET A 104 1.61 6.24 15.63
CA MET A 104 1.39 5.55 16.89
C MET A 104 2.44 4.47 17.18
N LEU A 105 2.88 3.74 16.15
CA LEU A 105 3.94 2.73 16.27
C LEU A 105 5.29 3.36 16.64
N HIS A 106 5.66 4.47 15.98
CA HIS A 106 6.90 5.19 16.29
C HIS A 106 6.91 5.76 17.72
N GLN A 107 5.79 6.30 18.20
CA GLN A 107 5.69 6.81 19.58
C GLN A 107 5.82 5.69 20.63
N GLN A 108 5.28 4.49 20.35
CA GLN A 108 5.44 3.35 21.25
C GLN A 108 6.89 2.84 21.28
N GLN A 109 7.60 2.84 20.15
CA GLN A 109 9.02 2.46 20.11
C GLN A 109 9.87 3.43 20.93
N GLN A 110 9.69 4.74 20.76
CA GLN A 110 10.44 5.74 21.53
C GLN A 110 10.22 5.60 23.04
N LYS A 111 8.99 5.33 23.49
CA LYS A 111 8.71 5.07 24.92
C LYS A 111 9.35 3.79 25.44
N LYS A 112 9.44 2.74 24.61
CA LYS A 112 10.12 1.48 24.98
C LYS A 112 11.63 1.69 25.07
N GLU A 113 12.24 2.36 24.10
CA GLU A 113 13.68 2.65 24.09
C GLU A 113 14.10 3.53 25.29
N ALA A 114 13.28 4.52 25.66
CA ALA A 114 13.49 5.35 26.84
C ALA A 114 13.28 4.61 28.17
N SER A 115 12.54 3.50 28.17
CA SER A 115 12.32 2.65 29.35
C SER A 115 13.38 1.56 29.49
N GLU A 116 14.07 1.20 28.42
CA GLU A 116 15.06 0.12 28.40
C GLU A 116 16.46 0.61 28.78
N HIS A 117 16.81 1.85 28.42
CA HIS A 117 18.03 2.52 28.89
C HIS A 117 17.77 3.11 30.29
N GLY A 118 18.06 2.34 31.33
CA GLY A 118 17.85 2.74 32.72
C GLY A 118 18.45 4.12 33.03
N VAL A 119 17.63 5.00 33.64
CA VAL A 119 18.05 6.37 34.00
C VAL A 119 19.15 6.29 35.06
N LYS A 120 20.38 6.64 34.69
CA LYS A 120 21.50 6.84 35.61
C LYS A 120 21.45 8.27 36.15
N TYR A 121 22.02 8.51 37.32
CA TYR A 121 22.07 9.84 37.94
C TYR A 121 23.51 10.24 38.24
N CYS A 122 23.84 11.51 38.04
CA CYS A 122 25.14 12.05 38.39
C CYS A 122 25.34 11.98 39.90
N TRP A 123 26.41 11.32 40.35
CA TRP A 123 26.73 11.14 41.76
C TRP A 123 27.08 12.43 42.51
N MET A 124 27.48 13.50 41.79
CA MET A 124 27.86 14.77 42.42
C MET A 124 26.71 15.77 42.54
N CYS A 125 25.83 15.86 41.55
CA CYS A 125 24.75 16.86 41.54
C CYS A 125 23.33 16.27 41.49
N GLY A 126 23.20 14.96 41.28
CA GLY A 126 21.93 14.26 41.27
C GLY A 126 21.10 14.42 39.98
N THR A 127 21.59 15.10 38.94
CA THR A 127 20.85 15.22 37.68
C THR A 127 20.84 13.91 36.91
N PRO A 128 19.74 13.56 36.21
CA PRO A 128 19.70 12.39 35.36
C PRO A 128 20.72 12.52 34.23
N VAL A 129 21.38 11.41 33.89
CA VAL A 129 22.41 11.32 32.85
C VAL A 129 22.06 10.17 31.90
N THR A 130 22.27 10.38 30.61
CA THR A 130 21.98 9.39 29.57
C THR A 130 23.13 8.40 29.42
N GLU A 131 22.81 7.17 29.01
CA GLU A 131 23.82 6.13 28.81
C GLU A 131 24.69 6.49 27.60
N GLY A 132 25.98 6.79 27.85
CA GLY A 132 26.93 7.26 26.84
C GLY A 132 27.51 8.67 27.09
N ASP A 133 26.99 9.40 28.08
CA ASP A 133 27.54 10.70 28.46
C ASP A 133 28.88 10.55 29.21
N ARG A 134 29.95 11.14 28.66
CA ARG A 134 31.26 11.20 29.34
C ARG A 134 31.31 12.25 30.45
N PHE A 135 30.50 13.31 30.33
CA PHE A 135 30.42 14.41 31.31
C PHE A 135 28.96 14.79 31.58
N CYS A 136 28.69 15.25 32.80
CA CYS A 136 27.38 15.71 33.23
C CYS A 136 27.05 17.10 32.64
N ALA A 137 25.96 17.21 31.87
CA ALA A 137 25.54 18.46 31.24
C ALA A 137 25.15 19.59 32.23
N SER A 138 24.83 19.26 33.48
CA SER A 138 24.46 20.26 34.50
C SER A 138 25.65 20.79 35.31
N CYS A 139 26.50 19.91 35.84
CA CYS A 139 27.61 20.30 36.72
C CYS A 139 29.01 20.15 36.10
N GLY A 140 29.12 19.61 34.88
CA GLY A 140 30.39 19.45 34.14
C GLY A 140 31.30 18.32 34.63
N LYS A 141 30.86 17.49 35.59
CA LYS A 141 31.65 16.38 36.14
C LYS A 141 31.74 15.21 35.18
N GLU A 142 32.92 14.60 35.06
CA GLU A 142 33.14 13.33 34.35
C GLU A 142 32.36 12.16 35.00
N LEU A 143 31.77 11.31 34.17
CA LEU A 143 30.85 10.22 34.55
C LEU A 143 31.39 8.82 34.23
N GLU A 144 32.57 8.73 33.61
CA GLU A 144 33.35 7.50 33.43
C GLU A 144 34.16 7.14 34.68
#